data_AF-A0A3Q4H886-F1
#
_entry.id   AF-A0A3Q4H886-F1
#
_cell.length_a   1.000
_cell.length_b   1.000
_cell.length_c   1.000
_cell.angle_alpha   90.00
_cell.angle_beta   90.00
_cell.angle_gamma   90.00
#
_symmetry.space_group_name_H-M   'P 1'
#
loop_
_entity.id
_entity.type
_entity.pdbx_description
1 polymer ?
#
loop_
_entity_poly.entity_id
_entity_poly.type
_entity_poly.pdbx_seq_one_letter_code
_entity_poly.pdbx_strand_id
1 'polypeptide(L)'
;MPRFSVKWVVAVVLIGVVGGAFFFCEYLIYFPTILKCAWPKISHARGGEGTDGHSVDSAVRAMVLSDTHLLGAVGGHWFDKLRREWQMERAFQTALWLLRPEIVFILGDIFDEGKWSSQKHWEDDVRRFHRMFRHSADTELVVLVGNHDIGFHYEMDWFKLQRFEKVFNASSTRIVTKKGVNFLLVNSVALHGDGCPICQSVEKELIKLSRDLNCSLQSGSGVMDGCEGSQLYPPTPPIMLQHYPLYRVSDAGCTGQDAAPPEERHLLFREKYDVLSKEASQRLLQWFKPRLILSGHTHSGCEVLHDNKYPEISVPSFSWRNRNNPSFILATVSPSSYTLSKCFLPEESTVISVYCSAGACLLLLFLAHCMWMKGLLQCLSLCLLGKHKSL
;
A
#
# COMPACT_ATOMS: atom_id res chain seq x y z
N MET A 1 -8.52 0.18 -55.94
CA MET A 1 -8.67 -0.15 -54.51
C MET A 1 -7.75 -1.33 -54.20
N PRO A 2 -6.78 -1.21 -53.28
CA PRO A 2 -5.86 -2.29 -53.00
C PRO A 2 -6.64 -3.43 -52.33
N ARG A 3 -6.66 -4.61 -52.96
CA ARG A 3 -7.17 -5.85 -52.36
C ARG A 3 -6.21 -6.26 -51.25
N PHE A 4 -6.46 -5.78 -50.03
CA PHE A 4 -5.81 -6.38 -48.86
C PHE A 4 -6.20 -7.85 -48.82
N SER A 5 -5.21 -8.75 -49.00
CA SER A 5 -5.44 -10.18 -48.85
C SER A 5 -6.01 -10.44 -47.46
N VAL A 6 -7.04 -11.28 -47.35
CA VAL A 6 -7.72 -11.65 -46.09
C VAL A 6 -6.71 -12.03 -44.99
N LYS A 7 -5.55 -12.59 -45.36
CA LYS A 7 -4.43 -12.89 -44.45
C LYS A 7 -3.87 -11.66 -43.72
N TRP A 8 -3.75 -10.52 -44.41
CA TRP A 8 -3.26 -9.27 -43.81
C TRP A 8 -4.26 -8.69 -42.82
N VAL A 9 -5.56 -8.77 -43.12
CA VAL A 9 -6.61 -8.29 -42.23
C VAL A 9 -6.64 -9.11 -40.93
N VAL A 10 -6.53 -10.45 -41.04
CA VAL A 10 -6.46 -11.32 -39.86
C VAL A 10 -5.21 -11.02 -39.03
N ALA A 11 -4.04 -10.88 -39.64
CA ALA A 11 -2.81 -10.55 -38.93
C ALA A 11 -2.91 -9.22 -38.17
N VAL A 12 -3.48 -8.18 -38.78
CA VAL A 12 -3.69 -6.87 -38.15
C VAL A 12 -4.65 -6.97 -36.97
N VAL A 13 -5.75 -7.72 -37.11
CA VAL A 13 -6.72 -7.94 -36.01
C VAL A 13 -6.05 -8.69 -34.84
N LEU A 14 -5.25 -9.72 -35.11
CA LEU A 14 -4.54 -10.47 -34.06
C LEU A 14 -3.56 -9.57 -33.30
N ILE A 15 -2.77 -8.76 -34.02
CA ILE A 15 -1.85 -7.79 -33.43
C ILE A 15 -2.62 -6.76 -32.60
N GLY A 16 -3.76 -6.27 -33.10
CA GLY A 16 -4.63 -5.33 -32.39
C GLY A 16 -5.20 -5.90 -31.09
N VAL A 17 -5.67 -7.16 -31.09
CA VAL A 17 -6.23 -7.81 -29.90
C VAL A 17 -5.15 -8.06 -28.84
N VAL A 18 -4.01 -8.65 -29.24
CA VAL A 18 -2.90 -8.93 -28.31
C VAL A 18 -2.31 -7.63 -27.78
N GLY A 19 -1.98 -6.70 -28.67
CA GLY A 19 -1.41 -5.40 -28.31
C GLY A 19 -2.37 -4.57 -27.47
N GLY A 20 -3.67 -4.59 -27.80
CA GLY A 20 -4.70 -3.89 -27.05
C GLY A 20 -4.90 -4.47 -25.65
N ALA A 21 -4.98 -5.79 -25.51
CA ALA A 21 -5.08 -6.44 -24.20
C ALA A 21 -3.84 -6.16 -23.33
N PHE A 22 -2.64 -6.27 -23.90
CA PHE A 22 -1.40 -5.93 -23.22
C PHE A 22 -1.38 -4.47 -22.77
N PHE A 23 -1.67 -3.52 -23.68
CA PHE A 23 -1.68 -2.10 -23.34
C PHE A 23 -2.73 -1.77 -22.27
N PHE A 24 -3.91 -2.41 -22.36
CA PHE A 24 -4.94 -2.24 -21.35
C PHE A 24 -4.51 -2.73 -19.98
N CYS A 25 -4.08 -4.00 -19.89
CA CYS A 25 -3.72 -4.66 -18.63
C CYS A 25 -2.45 -4.11 -17.99
N GLU A 26 -1.46 -3.72 -18.79
CA GLU A 26 -0.16 -3.26 -18.26
C GLU A 26 -0.11 -1.76 -18.00
N TYR A 27 -1.00 -0.97 -18.58
CA TYR A 27 -0.96 0.50 -18.47
C TYR A 27 -2.33 1.13 -18.22
N LEU A 28 -3.31 0.94 -19.12
CA LEU A 28 -4.54 1.73 -19.04
C LEU A 28 -5.39 1.41 -17.82
N ILE A 29 -5.45 0.16 -17.37
CA ILE A 29 -6.38 -0.31 -16.32
C ILE A 29 -6.25 0.46 -15.00
N TYR A 30 -5.06 0.99 -14.68
CA TYR A 30 -4.81 1.76 -13.47
C TYR A 30 -5.53 3.12 -13.46
N PHE A 31 -5.63 3.78 -14.62
CA PHE A 31 -6.23 5.12 -14.73
C PHE A 31 -7.73 5.14 -14.36
N PRO A 32 -8.62 4.38 -15.02
CA PRO A 32 -10.05 4.41 -14.69
C PRO A 32 -10.33 3.82 -13.31
N THR A 33 -9.45 2.98 -12.76
CA THR A 33 -9.59 2.46 -11.40
C THR A 33 -9.27 3.56 -10.38
N ILE A 34 -8.14 4.24 -10.52
CA ILE A 34 -7.71 5.29 -9.59
C ILE A 34 -8.52 6.57 -9.76
N LEU A 35 -9.02 6.88 -10.95
CA LEU A 35 -9.92 8.03 -11.20
C LEU A 35 -11.24 7.96 -10.42
N LYS A 36 -11.64 6.78 -9.93
CA LYS A 36 -12.79 6.63 -9.04
C LYS A 36 -12.52 7.15 -7.63
N CYS A 37 -11.25 7.34 -7.28
CA CYS A 37 -10.83 7.82 -5.98
C CYS A 37 -10.80 9.35 -5.96
N ALA A 38 -11.23 9.92 -4.84
CA ALA A 38 -11.22 11.36 -4.62
C ALA A 38 -10.78 11.64 -3.18
N TRP A 39 -10.10 12.77 -2.99
CA TRP A 39 -9.76 13.23 -1.65
C TRP A 39 -11.03 13.45 -0.84
N PRO A 40 -11.16 12.82 0.34
CA PRO A 40 -12.34 12.98 1.16
C PRO A 40 -12.40 14.43 1.69
N LYS A 41 -13.59 15.00 1.76
CA LYS A 41 -13.79 16.35 2.30
C LYS A 41 -13.98 16.26 3.81
N ILE A 42 -13.29 17.12 4.54
CA ILE A 42 -13.54 17.30 5.98
C ILE A 42 -14.91 17.96 6.13
N SER A 43 -15.87 17.27 6.74
CA SER A 43 -17.14 17.88 7.11
C SER A 43 -16.93 18.78 8.32
N HIS A 44 -17.26 20.07 8.20
CA HIS A 44 -17.47 20.90 9.36
C HIS A 44 -18.71 20.37 10.06
N ALA A 45 -18.57 19.88 11.30
CA ALA A 45 -19.72 19.54 12.12
C ALA A 45 -20.65 20.77 12.17
N ARG A 46 -21.89 20.63 11.70
CA ARG A 46 -22.92 21.64 11.88
C ARG A 46 -23.15 21.78 13.39
N GLY A 47 -22.78 22.91 13.98
CA GLY A 47 -23.22 23.24 15.34
C GLY A 47 -22.20 23.82 16.32
N GLY A 48 -21.16 24.50 15.86
CA GLY A 48 -20.31 25.30 16.75
C GLY A 48 -19.92 26.62 16.09
N GLU A 49 -20.59 27.71 16.46
CA GLU A 49 -20.00 29.05 16.35
C GLU A 49 -18.76 29.08 17.26
N GLY A 50 -17.62 28.69 16.68
CA GLY A 50 -16.31 28.82 17.28
C GLY A 50 -15.46 29.62 16.33
N THR A 51 -15.17 30.86 16.70
CA THR A 51 -14.19 31.74 16.09
C THR A 51 -12.84 31.05 16.01
N ASP A 52 -12.52 30.42 14.87
CA ASP A 52 -11.16 30.30 14.36
C ASP A 52 -11.22 29.98 12.87
N GLY A 53 -10.89 30.98 12.05
CA GLY A 53 -10.91 30.95 10.59
C GLY A 53 -9.79 30.10 9.97
N HIS A 54 -9.58 28.87 10.44
CA HIS A 54 -8.65 27.94 9.79
C HIS A 54 -9.33 27.31 8.58
N SER A 55 -9.08 27.93 7.42
CA SER A 55 -9.55 27.50 6.11
C SER A 55 -9.13 26.07 5.77
N VAL A 56 -9.91 25.43 4.89
CA VAL A 56 -9.65 24.14 4.19
C VAL A 56 -8.22 24.02 3.63
N ASP A 57 -7.54 25.15 3.40
CA ASP A 57 -6.16 25.25 2.93
C ASP A 57 -5.09 24.70 3.91
N SER A 58 -5.46 24.52 5.18
CA SER A 58 -4.60 23.95 6.23
C SER A 58 -4.56 22.41 6.25
N ALA A 59 -5.40 21.73 5.45
CA ALA A 59 -5.42 20.27 5.42
C ALA A 59 -4.22 19.70 4.65
N VAL A 60 -3.67 18.61 5.17
CA VAL A 60 -2.65 17.76 4.54
C VAL A 60 -3.35 16.66 3.77
N ARG A 61 -3.01 16.53 2.49
CA ARG A 61 -3.38 15.37 1.67
C ARG A 61 -2.32 14.27 1.78
N ALA A 62 -2.59 13.28 2.63
CA ALA A 62 -1.70 12.15 2.88
C ALA A 62 -2.20 10.88 2.16
N MET A 63 -1.30 10.21 1.44
CA MET A 63 -1.53 8.88 0.88
C MET A 63 -0.82 7.84 1.75
N VAL A 64 -1.47 6.74 2.11
CA VAL A 64 -0.90 5.73 3.01
C VAL A 64 -0.98 4.35 2.37
N LEU A 65 0.19 3.75 2.19
CA LEU A 65 0.41 2.41 1.65
C LEU A 65 0.94 1.49 2.75
N SER A 66 0.84 0.18 2.56
CA SER A 66 1.46 -0.81 3.44
C SER A 66 1.92 -2.03 2.65
N ASP A 67 2.87 -2.78 3.22
CA ASP A 67 3.24 -4.14 2.82
C ASP A 67 3.50 -4.24 1.31
N THR A 68 4.50 -3.51 0.82
CA THR A 68 4.87 -3.55 -0.59
C THR A 68 5.58 -4.85 -0.96
N HIS A 69 6.28 -5.50 0.00
CA HIS A 69 6.98 -6.77 -0.17
C HIS A 69 7.73 -6.88 -1.50
N LEU A 70 8.70 -5.98 -1.71
CA LEU A 70 9.61 -6.12 -2.84
C LEU A 70 10.29 -7.47 -2.76
N LEU A 71 10.11 -8.29 -3.81
CA LEU A 71 10.62 -9.66 -3.81
C LEU A 71 12.14 -9.63 -3.80
N GLY A 72 12.72 -10.36 -2.85
CA GLY A 72 14.16 -10.51 -2.74
C GLY A 72 14.70 -11.56 -3.71
N ALA A 73 15.99 -11.82 -3.59
CA ALA A 73 16.72 -12.69 -4.52
C ALA A 73 16.76 -14.16 -4.10
N VAL A 74 16.41 -14.49 -2.85
CA VAL A 74 16.57 -15.82 -2.27
C VAL A 74 15.31 -16.66 -2.46
N GLY A 75 14.17 -16.19 -1.97
CA GLY A 75 12.85 -16.82 -2.06
C GLY A 75 11.98 -16.28 -3.20
N GLY A 76 12.34 -15.12 -3.78
CA GLY A 76 11.58 -14.50 -4.86
C GLY A 76 11.70 -15.20 -6.22
N HIS A 77 10.56 -15.50 -6.85
CA HIS A 77 10.53 -16.01 -8.23
C HIS A 77 10.62 -14.85 -9.25
N TRP A 78 11.46 -14.97 -10.28
CA TRP A 78 11.75 -13.86 -11.22
C TRP A 78 10.51 -13.32 -11.95
N PHE A 79 9.56 -14.19 -12.32
CA PHE A 79 8.35 -13.78 -13.02
C PHE A 79 7.37 -13.09 -12.08
N ASP A 80 7.30 -13.57 -10.83
CA ASP A 80 6.49 -12.96 -9.80
C ASP A 80 7.04 -11.56 -9.51
N LYS A 81 8.36 -11.47 -9.31
CA LYS A 81 9.09 -10.21 -9.16
C LYS A 81 8.74 -9.22 -10.28
N LEU A 82 8.89 -9.63 -11.53
CA LEU A 82 8.55 -8.80 -12.69
C LEU A 82 7.10 -8.31 -12.63
N ARG A 83 6.14 -9.20 -12.34
CA ARG A 83 4.71 -8.87 -12.37
C ARG A 83 4.28 -7.95 -11.22
N ARG A 84 4.66 -8.27 -9.98
CA ARG A 84 4.26 -7.53 -8.78
C ARG A 84 4.89 -6.15 -8.74
N GLU A 85 6.16 -6.06 -9.09
CA GLU A 85 6.88 -4.78 -9.11
C GLU A 85 6.40 -3.89 -10.23
N TRP A 86 6.12 -4.45 -11.40
CA TRP A 86 5.48 -3.69 -12.48
C TRP A 86 4.13 -3.12 -12.02
N GLN A 87 3.30 -3.93 -11.36
CA GLN A 87 2.03 -3.44 -10.82
C GLN A 87 2.21 -2.31 -9.83
N MET A 88 3.08 -2.48 -8.83
CA MET A 88 3.30 -1.45 -7.82
C MET A 88 3.83 -0.16 -8.44
N GLU A 89 4.79 -0.24 -9.38
CA GLU A 89 5.31 0.91 -10.11
C GLU A 89 4.18 1.62 -10.86
N ARG A 90 3.39 0.89 -11.65
CA ARG A 90 2.29 1.51 -12.43
C ARG A 90 1.21 2.11 -11.55
N ALA A 91 0.81 1.41 -10.49
CA ALA A 91 -0.18 1.89 -9.54
C ALA A 91 0.30 3.16 -8.83
N PHE A 92 1.52 3.15 -8.28
CA PHE A 92 2.08 4.28 -7.54
C PHE A 92 2.28 5.50 -8.43
N GLN A 93 2.89 5.34 -9.60
CA GLN A 93 3.12 6.45 -10.53
C GLN A 93 1.80 7.05 -11.04
N THR A 94 0.78 6.22 -11.29
CA THR A 94 -0.55 6.69 -11.71
C THR A 94 -1.26 7.42 -10.56
N ALA A 95 -1.16 6.90 -9.33
CA ALA A 95 -1.73 7.54 -8.14
C ALA A 95 -1.11 8.90 -7.86
N LEU A 96 0.23 9.02 -7.92
CA LEU A 96 0.91 10.31 -7.77
C LEU A 96 0.47 11.31 -8.84
N TRP A 97 0.40 10.88 -10.09
CA TRP A 97 0.03 11.75 -11.21
C TRP A 97 -1.40 12.28 -11.08
N LEU A 98 -2.36 11.40 -10.74
CA LEU A 98 -3.78 11.77 -10.65
C LEU A 98 -4.12 12.50 -9.34
N LEU A 99 -3.62 12.01 -8.21
CA LEU A 99 -4.08 12.42 -6.89
C LEU A 99 -3.20 13.50 -6.25
N ARG A 100 -1.93 13.63 -6.67
CA ARG A 100 -0.98 14.65 -6.18
C ARG A 100 -0.97 14.80 -4.65
N PRO A 101 -0.63 13.73 -3.90
CA PRO A 101 -0.51 13.81 -2.45
C PRO A 101 0.67 14.72 -2.04
N GLU A 102 0.52 15.37 -0.89
CA GLU A 102 1.59 16.21 -0.30
C GLU A 102 2.58 15.38 0.51
N ILE A 103 2.11 14.25 1.04
CA ILE A 103 2.92 13.29 1.79
C ILE A 103 2.42 11.87 1.52
N VAL A 104 3.35 10.94 1.43
CA VAL A 104 3.10 9.51 1.29
C VAL A 104 3.74 8.79 2.46
N PHE A 105 2.98 7.92 3.11
CA PHE A 105 3.48 7.01 4.12
C PHE A 105 3.48 5.57 3.60
N ILE A 106 4.55 4.81 3.86
CA ILE A 106 4.57 3.35 3.65
C ILE A 106 4.79 2.67 5.01
N LEU A 107 3.81 1.89 5.46
CA LEU A 107 3.71 1.35 6.81
C LEU A 107 4.46 0.02 7.00
N GLY A 108 5.75 -0.02 6.63
CA GLY A 108 6.59 -1.20 6.81
C GLY A 108 6.47 -2.26 5.72
N ASP A 109 7.29 -3.29 5.88
CA ASP A 109 7.46 -4.42 4.96
C ASP A 109 7.67 -3.95 3.53
N ILE A 110 8.70 -3.12 3.39
CA ILE A 110 9.13 -2.59 2.11
C ILE A 110 9.73 -3.71 1.28
N PHE A 111 10.65 -4.46 1.90
CA PHE A 111 11.34 -5.59 1.31
C PHE A 111 10.86 -6.89 1.94
N ASP A 112 10.68 -7.94 1.13
CA ASP A 112 10.26 -9.25 1.65
C ASP A 112 11.40 -9.97 2.40
N GLU A 113 12.64 -9.70 1.99
CA GLU A 113 13.84 -10.41 2.43
C GLU A 113 14.85 -9.49 3.13
N GLY A 114 14.47 -8.25 3.45
CA GLY A 114 15.37 -7.27 4.07
C GLY A 114 16.10 -7.87 5.27
N LYS A 115 15.39 -8.56 6.16
CA LYS A 115 15.91 -9.22 7.35
C LYS A 115 17.09 -10.18 7.15
N TRP A 116 17.27 -10.78 5.97
CA TRP A 116 18.39 -11.70 5.70
C TRP A 116 19.15 -11.41 4.40
N SER A 117 18.84 -10.31 3.70
CA SER A 117 19.47 -9.96 2.44
C SER A 117 20.98 -9.71 2.60
N SER A 118 21.78 -10.28 1.70
CA SER A 118 23.19 -9.89 1.57
C SER A 118 23.31 -8.41 1.18
N GLN A 119 24.46 -7.78 1.41
CA GLN A 119 24.68 -6.37 1.05
C GLN A 119 24.38 -6.08 -0.43
N LYS A 120 24.78 -6.99 -1.34
CA LYS A 120 24.53 -6.85 -2.77
C LYS A 120 23.03 -6.93 -3.11
N HIS A 121 22.30 -7.84 -2.48
CA HIS A 121 20.86 -7.97 -2.71
C HIS A 121 20.10 -6.79 -2.11
N TRP A 122 20.48 -6.34 -0.91
CA TRP A 122 19.97 -5.12 -0.30
C TRP A 122 20.10 -3.92 -1.24
N GLU A 123 21.28 -3.68 -1.80
CA GLU A 123 21.51 -2.57 -2.74
C GLU A 123 20.70 -2.70 -4.03
N ASP A 124 20.45 -3.92 -4.51
CA ASP A 124 19.55 -4.17 -5.64
C ASP A 124 18.11 -3.80 -5.32
N ASP A 125 17.62 -4.28 -4.17
CA ASP A 125 16.27 -4.06 -3.70
C ASP A 125 16.01 -2.56 -3.47
N VAL A 126 16.95 -1.86 -2.82
CA VAL A 126 16.90 -0.41 -2.61
C VAL A 126 16.86 0.37 -3.92
N ARG A 127 17.68 -0.01 -4.92
CA ARG A 127 17.67 0.64 -6.24
C ARG A 127 16.33 0.47 -6.94
N ARG A 128 15.73 -0.71 -6.85
CA ARG A 128 14.41 -0.99 -7.43
C ARG A 128 13.32 -0.21 -6.69
N PHE A 129 13.38 -0.15 -5.36
CA PHE A 129 12.48 0.68 -4.57
C PHE A 129 12.50 2.14 -5.05
N HIS A 130 13.68 2.77 -5.12
CA HIS A 130 13.79 4.16 -5.53
C HIS A 130 13.29 4.41 -6.96
N ARG A 131 13.44 3.43 -7.86
CA ARG A 131 12.89 3.50 -9.21
C ARG A 131 11.36 3.47 -9.19
N MET A 132 10.76 2.52 -8.48
CA MET A 132 9.31 2.30 -8.51
C MET A 132 8.56 3.41 -7.77
N PHE A 133 9.07 3.80 -6.60
CA PHE A 133 8.50 4.81 -5.72
C PHE A 133 9.10 6.21 -5.92
N ARG A 134 9.62 6.47 -7.13
CA ARG A 134 10.10 7.81 -7.51
C ARG A 134 8.97 8.84 -7.42
N HIS A 135 9.30 10.02 -6.95
CA HIS A 135 8.36 11.12 -6.71
C HIS A 135 9.05 12.46 -6.93
N SER A 136 8.26 13.52 -7.16
CA SER A 136 8.75 14.89 -7.24
C SER A 136 9.03 15.47 -5.85
N ALA A 137 9.83 16.53 -5.79
CA ALA A 137 10.13 17.23 -4.54
C ALA A 137 8.89 17.77 -3.80
N ASP A 138 7.79 18.00 -4.51
CA ASP A 138 6.51 18.45 -3.94
C ASP A 138 5.78 17.37 -3.09
N THR A 139 6.22 16.11 -3.20
CA THR A 139 5.65 15.00 -2.44
C THR A 139 6.70 14.46 -1.49
N GLU A 140 6.43 14.49 -0.19
CA GLU A 140 7.30 13.91 0.82
C GLU A 140 7.02 12.41 0.96
N LEU A 141 8.04 11.55 0.89
CA LEU A 141 7.90 10.12 1.15
C LEU A 141 8.48 9.77 2.52
N VAL A 142 7.65 9.18 3.38
CA VAL A 142 8.00 8.76 4.73
C VAL A 142 7.78 7.25 4.85
N VAL A 143 8.82 6.53 5.25
CA VAL A 143 8.80 5.06 5.30
C VAL A 143 8.98 4.61 6.74
N LEU A 144 8.12 3.69 7.18
CA LEU A 144 8.23 3.00 8.45
C LEU A 144 8.85 1.62 8.23
N VAL A 145 9.44 1.08 9.28
CA VAL A 145 10.07 -0.24 9.27
C VAL A 145 9.07 -1.33 9.65
N GLY A 146 9.11 -2.47 8.94
CA GLY A 146 8.38 -3.68 9.29
C GLY A 146 9.30 -4.86 9.62
N ASN A 147 8.71 -6.02 9.94
CA ASN A 147 9.46 -7.19 10.36
C ASN A 147 10.17 -7.90 9.19
N HIS A 148 9.69 -7.78 7.95
CA HIS A 148 10.42 -8.28 6.79
C HIS A 148 11.65 -7.43 6.46
N ASP A 149 11.66 -6.15 6.86
CA ASP A 149 12.77 -5.24 6.61
C ASP A 149 13.98 -5.51 7.53
N ILE A 150 13.72 -5.73 8.82
CA ILE A 150 14.77 -5.85 9.85
C ILE A 150 14.73 -7.14 10.67
N GLY A 151 13.73 -7.99 10.48
CA GLY A 151 13.50 -9.23 11.23
C GLY A 151 12.45 -9.06 12.32
N PHE A 152 11.89 -10.18 12.79
CA PHE A 152 11.16 -10.16 14.06
C PHE A 152 12.09 -9.77 15.21
N HIS A 153 11.56 -9.52 16.40
CA HIS A 153 12.36 -9.04 17.54
C HIS A 153 13.62 -9.89 17.83
N TYR A 154 13.56 -11.22 17.64
CA TYR A 154 14.67 -12.15 17.86
C TYR A 154 15.70 -12.19 16.73
N GLU A 155 15.38 -11.64 15.55
CA GLU A 155 16.27 -11.52 14.38
C GLU A 155 16.80 -10.09 14.19
N MET A 156 16.12 -9.10 14.78
CA MET A 156 16.45 -7.70 14.68
C MET A 156 17.80 -7.38 15.32
N ASP A 157 18.63 -6.61 14.61
CA ASP A 157 19.89 -6.09 15.13
C ASP A 157 20.17 -4.65 14.64
N TRP A 158 21.19 -4.02 15.24
CA TRP A 158 21.56 -2.64 14.93
C TRP A 158 22.02 -2.45 13.49
N PHE A 159 22.68 -3.45 12.89
CA PHE A 159 23.14 -3.33 11.51
C PHE A 159 21.95 -3.27 10.54
N LYS A 160 20.97 -4.18 10.71
CA LYS A 160 19.75 -4.22 9.89
C LYS A 160 18.93 -2.94 10.05
N LEU A 161 18.78 -2.46 11.28
CA LEU A 161 18.05 -1.23 11.58
C LEU A 161 18.76 0.00 11.00
N GLN A 162 20.05 0.18 11.25
CA GLN A 162 20.79 1.37 10.82
C GLN A 162 20.91 1.46 9.30
N ARG A 163 21.08 0.34 8.59
CA ARG A 163 21.10 0.38 7.11
C ARG A 163 19.72 0.76 6.54
N PHE A 164 18.64 0.34 7.18
CA PHE A 164 17.28 0.72 6.79
C PHE A 164 17.06 2.21 7.04
N GLU A 165 17.35 2.69 8.25
CA GLU A 165 17.25 4.10 8.65
C GLU A 165 18.06 5.00 7.72
N LYS A 166 19.26 4.58 7.33
CA LYS A 166 20.13 5.31 6.39
C LYS A 166 19.52 5.46 5.00
N VAL A 167 18.90 4.42 4.45
CA VAL A 167 18.30 4.45 3.11
C VAL A 167 17.08 5.36 3.07
N PHE A 168 16.24 5.30 4.11
CA PHE A 168 14.96 6.00 4.12
C PHE A 168 14.97 7.33 4.88
N ASN A 169 16.14 7.75 5.39
CA ASN A 169 16.26 8.87 6.33
C ASN A 169 15.22 8.74 7.46
N ALA A 170 15.07 7.53 7.97
CA ALA A 170 14.12 7.16 9.00
C ALA A 170 14.81 7.13 10.36
N SER A 171 13.99 7.14 11.41
CA SER A 171 14.40 6.80 12.76
C SER A 171 13.40 5.80 13.31
N SER A 172 13.82 5.02 14.30
CA SER A 172 12.96 4.04 14.94
C SER A 172 11.67 4.67 15.46
N THR A 173 11.72 5.87 16.06
CA THR A 173 10.52 6.65 16.34
C THR A 173 10.77 8.13 16.09
N ARG A 174 9.77 8.87 15.58
CA ARG A 174 9.82 10.33 15.42
C ARG A 174 8.45 10.92 15.16
N ILE A 175 8.35 12.24 15.28
CA ILE A 175 7.17 13.00 14.86
C ILE A 175 7.51 13.77 13.57
N VAL A 176 6.71 13.56 12.53
CA VAL A 176 6.70 14.39 11.32
C VAL A 176 5.57 15.39 11.44
N THR A 177 5.88 16.68 11.35
CA THR A 177 4.89 17.76 11.46
C THR A 177 4.66 18.42 10.11
N LYS A 178 3.41 18.47 9.64
CA LYS A 178 3.05 19.15 8.38
C LYS A 178 1.74 19.91 8.54
N LYS A 179 1.74 21.21 8.20
CA LYS A 179 0.58 22.12 8.34
C LYS A 179 -0.12 22.02 9.71
N GLY A 180 0.67 21.95 10.79
CA GLY A 180 0.15 21.85 12.16
C GLY A 180 -0.36 20.46 12.57
N VAL A 181 -0.27 19.45 11.70
CA VAL A 181 -0.61 18.06 12.00
C VAL A 181 0.63 17.29 12.42
N ASN A 182 0.54 16.60 13.56
CA ASN A 182 1.58 15.70 14.06
C ASN A 182 1.31 14.26 13.59
N PHE A 183 2.27 13.66 12.88
CA PHE A 183 2.29 12.24 12.53
C PHE A 183 3.37 11.54 13.37
N LEU A 184 2.96 10.69 14.30
CA LEU A 184 3.86 9.91 15.15
C LEU A 184 4.18 8.58 14.45
N LEU A 185 5.44 8.36 14.12
CA LEU A 185 5.93 7.11 13.54
C LEU A 185 6.49 6.22 14.65
N VAL A 186 6.04 4.98 14.70
CA VAL A 186 6.42 4.00 15.73
C VAL A 186 7.01 2.75 15.07
N ASN A 187 8.28 2.43 15.39
CA ASN A 187 8.85 1.11 15.13
C ASN A 187 8.22 0.08 16.08
N SER A 188 7.09 -0.49 15.64
CA SER A 188 6.34 -1.48 16.41
C SER A 188 7.05 -2.83 16.53
N VAL A 189 8.02 -3.14 15.67
CA VAL A 189 8.84 -4.37 15.77
C VAL A 189 9.66 -4.37 17.07
N ALA A 190 10.06 -3.19 17.54
CA ALA A 190 10.82 -3.00 18.77
C ALA A 190 9.95 -2.94 20.04
N LEU A 191 8.65 -3.22 19.96
CA LEU A 191 7.72 -3.20 21.11
C LEU A 191 7.36 -4.60 21.62
N HIS A 192 8.32 -5.54 21.56
CA HIS A 192 8.11 -6.92 22.03
C HIS A 192 7.96 -7.03 23.57
N GLY A 193 8.57 -6.09 24.31
CA GLY A 193 8.50 -6.04 25.78
C GLY A 193 9.44 -7.00 26.51
N ASP A 194 10.49 -7.51 25.86
CA ASP A 194 11.55 -8.34 26.46
C ASP A 194 12.77 -7.53 26.94
N GLY A 195 12.76 -6.21 26.74
CA GLY A 195 13.86 -5.33 27.13
C GLY A 195 15.11 -5.49 26.27
N CYS A 196 15.01 -5.91 25.01
CA CYS A 196 16.14 -5.91 24.09
C CYS A 196 16.79 -4.50 23.97
N PRO A 197 18.09 -4.35 23.65
CA PRO A 197 18.74 -3.04 23.62
C PRO A 197 18.08 -2.02 22.67
N ILE A 198 17.64 -2.47 21.48
CA ILE A 198 16.88 -1.64 20.54
C ILE A 198 15.51 -1.28 21.11
N CYS A 199 14.83 -2.26 21.70
CA CYS A 199 13.52 -2.10 22.33
C CYS A 199 13.55 -1.05 23.45
N GLN A 200 14.55 -1.11 24.33
CA GLN A 200 14.74 -0.12 25.40
C GLN A 200 15.03 1.28 24.84
N SER A 201 15.85 1.37 23.78
CA SER A 201 16.13 2.64 23.10
C SER A 201 14.86 3.26 22.53
N VAL A 202 14.03 2.44 21.85
CA VAL A 202 12.75 2.85 21.27
C VAL A 202 11.75 3.28 22.35
N GLU A 203 11.57 2.47 23.41
CA GLU A 203 10.67 2.83 24.51
C GLU A 203 11.08 4.15 25.18
N LYS A 204 12.39 4.36 25.41
CA LYS A 204 12.91 5.60 25.98
C LYS A 204 12.60 6.81 25.10
N GLU A 205 12.75 6.66 23.79
CA GLU A 205 12.42 7.71 22.83
C GLU A 205 10.92 8.01 22.79
N LEU A 206 10.06 6.99 22.80
CA LEU A 206 8.60 7.16 22.88
C LEU A 206 8.16 7.88 24.15
N ILE A 207 8.75 7.54 25.30
CA ILE A 207 8.48 8.23 26.57
C ILE A 207 8.86 9.71 26.47
N LYS A 208 10.02 10.03 25.85
CA LYS A 208 10.43 11.41 25.60
C LYS A 208 9.45 12.14 24.70
N LEU A 209 9.08 11.56 23.56
CA LEU A 209 8.12 12.15 22.61
C LEU A 209 6.73 12.36 23.24
N SER A 210 6.30 11.42 24.08
CA SER A 210 5.07 11.53 24.86
C SER A 210 5.10 12.72 25.82
N ARG A 211 6.20 12.91 26.55
CA ARG A 211 6.39 14.09 27.41
C ARG A 211 6.35 15.38 26.59
N ASP A 212 7.07 15.42 25.48
CA ASP A 212 7.16 16.59 24.62
C ASP A 212 5.80 16.99 24.01
N LEU A 213 5.00 16.01 23.57
CA LEU A 213 3.61 16.24 23.11
C LEU A 213 2.69 16.70 24.24
N ASN A 214 2.77 16.08 25.43
CA ASN A 214 1.96 16.49 26.58
C ASN A 214 2.29 17.92 27.02
N CYS A 215 3.57 18.29 27.04
CA CYS A 215 4.01 19.66 27.31
C CYS A 215 3.50 20.65 26.25
N SER A 216 3.51 20.24 24.98
CA SER A 216 2.98 21.06 23.88
C SER A 216 1.48 21.35 24.07
N LEU A 217 0.70 20.35 24.50
CA LEU A 217 -0.73 20.51 24.80
C LEU A 217 -0.97 21.41 26.03
N GLN A 218 -0.11 21.34 27.04
CA GLN A 218 -0.20 22.18 28.25
C GLN A 218 0.29 23.61 28.03
N SER A 219 1.15 23.86 27.04
CA SER A 219 1.65 25.20 26.68
C SER A 219 0.54 26.22 26.44
N GLY A 220 -0.62 25.76 25.93
CA GLY A 220 -1.80 26.61 25.75
C GLY A 220 -2.56 26.96 27.04
N SER A 221 -2.21 26.35 28.18
CA SER A 221 -2.94 26.46 29.46
C SER A 221 -2.23 27.26 30.56
N GLY A 222 -1.03 27.78 30.29
CA GLY A 222 -0.33 28.74 31.18
C GLY A 222 0.42 28.14 32.39
N VAL A 223 0.42 26.82 32.57
CA VAL A 223 1.20 26.12 33.61
C VAL A 223 2.18 25.16 32.94
N MET A 224 3.48 25.40 33.11
CA MET A 224 4.57 24.56 32.58
C MET A 224 5.44 24.00 33.70
N ASP A 225 4.88 23.12 34.53
CA ASP A 225 5.69 22.39 35.49
C ASP A 225 6.24 21.10 34.84
N GLY A 226 7.54 20.84 34.97
CA GLY A 226 8.19 19.63 34.41
C GLY A 226 8.44 19.60 32.89
N CYS A 227 8.24 20.72 32.18
CA CYS A 227 8.43 20.82 30.71
C CYS A 227 9.78 21.42 30.29
N GLU A 228 10.74 21.54 31.21
CA GLU A 228 12.08 22.02 30.90
C GLU A 228 12.78 21.09 29.88
N GLY A 229 13.40 21.70 28.87
CA GLY A 229 14.10 21.00 27.80
C GLY A 229 13.21 20.17 26.86
N SER A 230 11.88 20.31 26.92
CA SER A 230 10.97 19.66 25.98
C SER A 230 10.98 20.33 24.61
N GLN A 231 10.95 19.51 23.56
CA GLN A 231 10.67 20.00 22.21
C GLN A 231 9.18 20.32 22.08
N LEU A 232 8.85 21.49 21.54
CA LEU A 232 7.46 21.88 21.32
C LEU A 232 6.99 21.47 19.93
N TYR A 233 5.77 20.94 19.87
CA TYR A 233 5.03 20.58 18.68
C TYR A 233 3.74 21.39 18.61
N PRO A 234 3.07 21.46 17.46
CA PRO A 234 1.68 21.93 17.41
C PRO A 234 0.82 21.19 18.46
N PRO A 235 -0.03 21.89 19.22
CA PRO A 235 -0.79 21.31 20.33
C PRO A 235 -1.98 20.48 19.83
N THR A 236 -1.71 19.42 19.07
CA THR A 236 -2.71 18.52 18.49
C THR A 236 -2.38 17.07 18.83
N PRO A 237 -3.39 16.25 19.19
CA PRO A 237 -3.20 14.80 19.29
C PRO A 237 -2.70 14.21 17.96
N PRO A 238 -1.70 13.32 18.00
CA PRO A 238 -1.08 12.83 16.78
C PRO A 238 -1.98 11.85 16.00
N ILE A 239 -1.68 11.72 14.71
CA ILE A 239 -2.01 10.52 13.92
C ILE A 239 -0.86 9.54 14.14
N MET A 240 -1.13 8.36 14.70
CA MET A 240 -0.11 7.35 14.94
C MET A 240 0.00 6.41 13.75
N LEU A 241 1.22 6.20 13.29
CA LEU A 241 1.56 5.35 12.15
C LEU A 241 2.51 4.26 12.66
N GLN A 242 2.20 3.02 12.36
CA GLN A 242 3.01 1.87 12.76
C GLN A 242 2.84 0.71 11.79
N HIS A 243 3.65 -0.34 11.92
CA HIS A 243 3.51 -1.53 11.08
C HIS A 243 2.58 -2.57 11.72
N TYR A 244 2.84 -3.01 12.96
CA TYR A 244 1.98 -3.97 13.64
C TYR A 244 0.71 -3.28 14.16
N PRO A 245 -0.47 -3.88 14.00
CA PRO A 245 -1.67 -3.37 14.61
C PRO A 245 -1.60 -3.37 16.14
N LEU A 246 -2.42 -2.54 16.77
CA LEU A 246 -2.68 -2.67 18.20
C LEU A 246 -3.36 -4.02 18.48
N TYR A 247 -3.28 -4.45 19.73
CA TYR A 247 -3.84 -5.71 20.18
C TYR A 247 -5.32 -5.84 19.81
N ARG A 248 -5.64 -6.91 19.11
CA ARG A 248 -7.01 -7.42 18.92
C ARG A 248 -6.96 -8.94 18.83
N VAL A 249 -8.06 -9.60 19.19
CA VAL A 249 -8.13 -11.06 19.28
C VAL A 249 -8.06 -11.72 17.91
N SER A 250 -8.70 -11.12 16.91
CA SER A 250 -8.74 -11.57 15.51
C SER A 250 -9.32 -10.47 14.63
N ASP A 251 -9.41 -10.73 13.33
CA ASP A 251 -10.07 -9.88 12.35
C ASP A 251 -11.57 -10.22 12.15
N ALA A 252 -12.18 -10.97 13.07
CA ALA A 252 -13.54 -11.49 12.89
C ALA A 252 -14.59 -10.38 12.74
N GLY A 253 -14.38 -9.24 13.41
CA GLY A 253 -15.25 -8.06 13.31
C GLY A 253 -15.00 -7.18 12.09
N CYS A 254 -13.95 -7.44 11.31
CA CYS A 254 -13.59 -6.63 10.16
C CYS A 254 -14.54 -6.88 8.99
N THR A 255 -14.92 -5.80 8.31
CA THR A 255 -15.82 -5.82 7.15
C THR A 255 -15.24 -5.01 6.01
N GLY A 256 -15.79 -5.16 4.80
CA GLY A 256 -15.31 -4.49 3.59
C GLY A 256 -14.79 -5.48 2.54
N GLN A 257 -14.59 -4.99 1.32
CA GLN A 257 -14.16 -5.81 0.17
C GLN A 257 -12.73 -6.33 0.35
N ASP A 258 -11.90 -5.65 1.13
CA ASP A 258 -10.50 -5.96 1.38
C ASP A 258 -10.24 -6.53 2.79
N ALA A 259 -11.29 -6.85 3.53
CA ALA A 259 -11.17 -7.61 4.78
C ALA A 259 -10.63 -9.01 4.51
N ALA A 260 -9.94 -9.60 5.49
CA ALA A 260 -9.48 -10.98 5.41
C ALA A 260 -10.68 -11.92 5.14
N PRO A 261 -10.50 -12.98 4.34
CA PRO A 261 -11.59 -13.89 4.03
C PRO A 261 -12.07 -14.63 5.29
N PRO A 262 -13.30 -15.19 5.31
CA PRO A 262 -13.87 -15.82 6.50
C PRO A 262 -12.98 -16.88 7.15
N GLU A 263 -12.25 -17.67 6.37
CA GLU A 263 -11.32 -18.70 6.82
C GLU A 263 -10.10 -18.15 7.57
N GLU A 264 -9.65 -16.93 7.26
CA GLU A 264 -8.49 -16.29 7.88
C GLU A 264 -8.91 -15.34 9.00
N ARG A 265 -9.97 -14.55 8.81
CA ARG A 265 -10.33 -13.48 9.75
C ARG A 265 -10.77 -13.97 11.13
N HIS A 266 -11.22 -15.23 11.24
CA HIS A 266 -11.60 -15.83 12.52
C HIS A 266 -10.44 -16.50 13.25
N LEU A 267 -9.25 -16.59 12.64
CA LEU A 267 -8.06 -17.12 13.29
C LEU A 267 -7.65 -16.18 14.43
N LEU A 268 -7.27 -16.78 15.55
CA LEU A 268 -6.81 -16.02 16.71
C LEU A 268 -5.41 -15.48 16.44
N PHE A 269 -5.23 -14.19 16.67
CA PHE A 269 -3.93 -13.55 16.56
C PHE A 269 -3.04 -13.89 17.74
N ARG A 270 -1.77 -14.12 17.41
CA ARG A 270 -0.67 -14.27 18.35
C ARG A 270 -0.07 -12.90 18.64
N GLU A 271 -0.11 -12.53 19.92
CA GLU A 271 0.59 -11.33 20.40
C GLU A 271 2.07 -11.37 20.05
N LYS A 272 2.61 -10.19 19.72
CA LYS A 272 4.01 -9.94 19.36
C LYS A 272 4.44 -10.60 18.04
N TYR A 273 3.50 -11.18 17.31
CA TYR A 273 3.69 -11.73 15.99
C TYR A 273 2.72 -11.05 15.02
N ASP A 274 1.42 -11.33 15.13
CA ASP A 274 0.38 -10.76 14.26
C ASP A 274 -0.06 -9.35 14.68
N VAL A 275 0.06 -9.05 15.98
CA VAL A 275 -0.33 -7.78 16.60
C VAL A 275 0.62 -7.43 17.75
N LEU A 276 0.63 -6.17 18.19
CA LEU A 276 1.30 -5.79 19.44
C LEU A 276 0.68 -6.50 20.65
N SER A 277 1.45 -6.60 21.74
CA SER A 277 0.88 -7.12 22.99
C SER A 277 -0.16 -6.17 23.57
N LYS A 278 -1.05 -6.69 24.43
CA LYS A 278 -2.02 -5.86 25.17
C LYS A 278 -1.32 -4.72 25.91
N GLU A 279 -0.21 -5.01 26.59
CA GLU A 279 0.53 -4.06 27.40
C GLU A 279 1.16 -2.96 26.54
N ALA A 280 1.81 -3.33 25.43
CA ALA A 280 2.40 -2.36 24.50
C ALA A 280 1.32 -1.46 23.89
N SER A 281 0.19 -2.05 23.49
CA SER A 281 -0.93 -1.31 22.92
C SER A 281 -1.51 -0.29 23.89
N GLN A 282 -1.75 -0.71 25.14
CA GLN A 282 -2.27 0.15 26.19
C GLN A 282 -1.30 1.28 26.56
N ARG A 283 0.01 1.01 26.59
CA ARG A 283 1.03 2.06 26.81
C ARG A 283 0.99 3.13 25.72
N LEU A 284 0.93 2.74 24.45
CA LEU A 284 0.86 3.70 23.33
C LEU A 284 -0.40 4.58 23.42
N LEU A 285 -1.55 3.98 23.71
CA LEU A 285 -2.81 4.74 23.87
C LEU A 285 -2.75 5.71 25.06
N GLN A 286 -2.16 5.30 26.18
CA GLN A 286 -2.00 6.14 27.36
C GLN A 286 -1.03 7.30 27.14
N TRP A 287 0.11 7.03 26.50
CA TRP A 287 1.15 8.02 26.24
C TRP A 287 0.71 9.08 25.24
N PHE A 288 0.11 8.67 24.14
CA PHE A 288 -0.10 9.57 23.00
C PHE A 288 -1.54 9.99 22.78
N LYS A 289 -2.53 9.21 23.28
CA LYS A 289 -3.96 9.45 23.09
C LYS A 289 -4.27 9.82 21.62
N PRO A 290 -3.79 9.02 20.64
CA PRO A 290 -3.84 9.39 19.23
C PRO A 290 -5.29 9.52 18.77
N ARG A 291 -5.57 10.43 17.84
CA ARG A 291 -6.94 10.58 17.30
C ARG A 291 -7.25 9.60 16.16
N LEU A 292 -6.21 8.99 15.58
CA LEU A 292 -6.29 7.94 14.57
C LEU A 292 -5.01 7.10 14.63
N ILE A 293 -5.14 5.79 14.49
CA ILE A 293 -4.02 4.86 14.27
C ILE A 293 -4.14 4.30 12.84
N LEU A 294 -3.03 4.30 12.10
CA LEU A 294 -2.90 3.56 10.84
C LEU A 294 -1.80 2.51 11.00
N SER A 295 -2.14 1.25 10.74
CA SER A 295 -1.25 0.09 10.85
C SER A 295 -1.21 -0.71 9.54
N GLY A 296 -0.35 -1.73 9.46
CA GLY A 296 -0.15 -2.59 8.29
C GLY A 296 -0.18 -4.08 8.67
N HIS A 297 0.80 -4.84 8.16
CA HIS A 297 1.22 -6.18 8.57
C HIS A 297 0.25 -7.34 8.28
N THR A 298 -1.04 -7.20 8.60
CA THR A 298 -2.05 -8.26 8.37
C THR A 298 -2.39 -8.45 6.89
N HIS A 299 -1.82 -7.61 6.03
CA HIS A 299 -2.13 -7.42 4.61
C HIS A 299 -3.59 -7.04 4.32
N SER A 300 -4.48 -7.05 5.31
CA SER A 300 -5.92 -6.93 5.17
C SER A 300 -6.48 -5.63 5.73
N GLY A 301 -7.54 -5.15 5.11
CA GLY A 301 -8.26 -3.97 5.58
C GLY A 301 -9.06 -4.32 6.82
N CYS A 302 -8.83 -3.61 7.91
CA CYS A 302 -9.65 -3.74 9.11
C CYS A 302 -9.80 -2.42 9.83
N GLU A 303 -11.01 -2.12 10.30
CA GLU A 303 -11.32 -0.96 11.13
C GLU A 303 -11.71 -1.44 12.54
N VAL A 304 -11.03 -0.93 13.56
CA VAL A 304 -11.24 -1.31 14.95
C VAL A 304 -11.32 -0.05 15.80
N LEU A 305 -12.23 -0.03 16.76
CA LEU A 305 -12.33 1.04 17.75
C LEU A 305 -11.82 0.54 19.11
N HIS A 306 -10.62 0.98 19.50
CA HIS A 306 -10.02 0.62 20.78
C HIS A 306 -10.57 1.49 21.90
N ASP A 307 -10.86 0.88 23.05
CA ASP A 307 -11.42 1.54 24.25
C ASP A 307 -12.65 2.43 23.95
N ASN A 308 -13.43 2.08 22.93
CA ASN A 308 -14.56 2.89 22.40
C ASN A 308 -14.18 4.33 22.02
N LYS A 309 -12.90 4.59 21.75
CA LYS A 309 -12.36 5.95 21.62
C LYS A 309 -11.32 6.12 20.52
N TYR A 310 -10.42 5.14 20.34
CA TYR A 310 -9.26 5.28 19.47
C TYR A 310 -9.43 4.44 18.21
N PRO A 311 -9.81 5.06 17.07
CA PRO A 311 -10.00 4.34 15.82
C PRO A 311 -8.65 3.93 15.22
N GLU A 312 -8.54 2.66 14.86
CA GLU A 312 -7.43 2.09 14.13
C GLU A 312 -7.90 1.57 12.78
N ILE A 313 -7.12 1.83 11.73
CA ILE A 313 -7.28 1.22 10.42
C ILE A 313 -6.01 0.47 10.04
N SER A 314 -6.15 -0.84 9.84
CA SER A 314 -5.11 -1.65 9.18
C SER A 314 -5.20 -1.38 7.69
N VAL A 315 -4.16 -0.78 7.13
CA VAL A 315 -4.00 -0.50 5.72
C VAL A 315 -3.62 -1.81 5.03
N PRO A 316 -4.37 -2.25 4.01
CA PRO A 316 -4.07 -3.49 3.32
C PRO A 316 -2.79 -3.38 2.49
N SER A 317 -2.27 -4.53 2.07
CA SER A 317 -1.11 -4.59 1.19
C SER A 317 -1.38 -3.89 -0.14
N PHE A 318 -0.37 -3.15 -0.60
CA PHE A 318 -0.33 -2.48 -1.90
C PHE A 318 0.04 -3.42 -3.07
N SER A 319 0.45 -4.66 -2.76
CA SER A 319 1.00 -5.62 -3.71
C SER A 319 0.00 -6.73 -4.04
N TRP A 320 -0.11 -7.08 -5.33
CA TRP A 320 -0.87 -8.26 -5.72
C TRP A 320 -0.34 -9.57 -5.12
N ARG A 321 0.89 -9.58 -4.61
CA ARG A 321 1.50 -10.79 -4.04
C ARG A 321 0.71 -11.31 -2.84
N ASN A 322 0.20 -10.37 -2.05
CA ASN A 322 -0.46 -10.62 -0.78
C ASN A 322 -1.98 -10.66 -0.94
N ARG A 323 -2.53 -10.13 -2.05
CA ARG A 323 -3.98 -10.13 -2.31
C ARG A 323 -4.40 -9.78 -3.72
N ASN A 324 -5.58 -10.27 -4.10
CA ASN A 324 -6.17 -9.98 -5.41
C ASN A 324 -6.55 -8.51 -5.60
N ASN A 325 -7.03 -7.81 -4.56
CA ASN A 325 -7.60 -6.46 -4.61
C ASN A 325 -6.85 -5.46 -3.71
N PRO A 326 -5.56 -5.17 -3.98
CA PRO A 326 -4.77 -4.24 -3.17
C PRO A 326 -5.40 -2.84 -3.17
N SER A 327 -5.16 -2.08 -2.11
CA SER A 327 -5.68 -0.72 -1.99
C SER A 327 -4.76 0.15 -1.14
N PHE A 328 -5.08 1.44 -1.10
CA PHE A 328 -4.39 2.40 -0.24
C PHE A 328 -5.37 3.40 0.35
N ILE A 329 -4.94 4.10 1.40
CA ILE A 329 -5.77 5.12 2.06
C ILE A 329 -5.40 6.51 1.56
N LEU A 330 -6.42 7.30 1.25
CA LEU A 330 -6.33 8.75 1.12
C LEU A 330 -6.86 9.39 2.39
N ALA A 331 -6.04 10.22 3.02
CA ALA A 331 -6.37 10.93 4.24
C ALA A 331 -6.30 12.44 3.99
N THR A 332 -7.40 13.14 4.25
CA THR A 332 -7.41 14.61 4.34
C THR A 332 -7.38 14.96 5.82
N VAL A 333 -6.25 15.50 6.28
CA VAL A 333 -5.97 15.66 7.71
C VAL A 333 -5.73 17.12 8.05
N SER A 334 -6.50 17.67 8.98
CA SER A 334 -6.30 19.01 9.57
C SER A 334 -5.87 18.87 11.03
N PRO A 335 -5.39 19.95 11.70
CA PRO A 335 -5.05 19.94 13.12
C PRO A 335 -6.15 19.35 14.03
N SER A 336 -7.42 19.61 13.73
CA SER A 336 -8.56 19.24 14.59
C SER A 336 -9.36 18.04 14.10
N SER A 337 -9.44 17.80 12.79
CA SER A 337 -10.26 16.75 12.18
C SER A 337 -9.51 15.98 11.09
N TYR A 338 -10.01 14.81 10.72
CA TYR A 338 -9.52 14.03 9.60
C TYR A 338 -10.69 13.33 8.90
N THR A 339 -10.49 12.98 7.63
CA THR A 339 -11.42 12.10 6.91
C THR A 339 -10.62 11.20 5.99
N LEU A 340 -11.06 9.95 5.86
CA LEU A 340 -10.37 8.91 5.12
C LEU A 340 -11.25 8.39 3.99
N SER A 341 -10.62 7.97 2.91
CA SER A 341 -11.26 7.19 1.85
C SER A 341 -10.29 6.13 1.36
N LYS A 342 -10.80 4.94 1.09
CA LYS A 342 -10.03 3.82 0.55
C LYS A 342 -10.07 3.83 -0.97
N CYS A 343 -8.91 3.66 -1.60
CA CYS A 343 -8.74 3.63 -3.05
C CYS A 343 -8.24 2.26 -3.51
N PHE A 344 -9.10 1.49 -4.18
CA PHE A 344 -8.76 0.17 -4.71
C PHE A 344 -7.92 0.28 -5.98
N LEU A 345 -6.97 -0.63 -6.12
CA LEU A 345 -6.22 -0.87 -7.35
C LEU A 345 -6.92 -1.94 -8.20
N PRO A 346 -6.53 -2.09 -9.48
CA PRO A 346 -7.10 -3.14 -10.32
C PRO A 346 -6.89 -4.52 -9.68
N GLU A 347 -7.86 -5.41 -9.84
CA GLU A 347 -7.72 -6.77 -9.35
C GLU A 347 -6.83 -7.60 -10.27
N GLU A 348 -5.97 -8.46 -9.71
CA GLU A 348 -5.16 -9.38 -10.52
C GLU A 348 -6.04 -10.32 -11.35
N SER A 349 -7.09 -10.86 -10.75
CA SER A 349 -8.07 -11.74 -11.38
C SER A 349 -8.71 -11.09 -12.61
N THR A 350 -8.94 -9.77 -12.58
CA THR A 350 -9.46 -9.02 -13.72
C THR A 350 -8.43 -8.99 -14.85
N VAL A 351 -7.17 -8.72 -14.56
CA VAL A 351 -6.09 -8.72 -15.55
C VAL A 351 -5.91 -10.12 -16.17
N ILE A 352 -5.89 -11.17 -15.34
CA ILE A 352 -5.82 -12.56 -15.80
C ILE A 352 -7.03 -12.87 -16.69
N SER A 353 -8.23 -12.50 -16.28
CA SER A 353 -9.47 -12.77 -17.04
C SER A 353 -9.46 -12.09 -18.41
N VAL A 354 -8.94 -10.86 -18.51
CA VAL A 354 -8.80 -10.15 -19.79
C VAL A 354 -7.79 -10.87 -20.69
N TYR A 355 -6.64 -11.29 -20.15
CA TYR A 355 -5.65 -12.05 -20.93
C TYR A 355 -6.19 -13.41 -21.39
N CYS A 356 -6.87 -14.15 -20.52
CA CYS A 356 -7.51 -15.42 -20.88
C CYS A 356 -8.59 -15.23 -21.95
N SER A 357 -9.41 -14.18 -21.84
CA SER A 357 -10.45 -13.86 -22.82
C SER A 357 -9.85 -13.49 -24.18
N ALA A 358 -8.78 -12.70 -24.19
CA ALA A 358 -8.03 -12.39 -25.40
C ALA A 358 -7.46 -13.67 -26.03
N GLY A 359 -6.82 -14.54 -25.23
CA GLY A 359 -6.29 -15.83 -25.68
C GLY A 359 -7.37 -16.74 -26.30
N ALA A 360 -8.53 -16.85 -25.65
CA ALA A 360 -9.67 -17.61 -26.17
C ALA A 360 -10.19 -17.03 -27.50
N CYS A 361 -10.29 -15.70 -27.62
CA CYS A 361 -10.66 -15.05 -28.87
C CYS A 361 -9.66 -15.35 -30.00
N LEU A 362 -8.36 -15.34 -29.72
CA LEU A 362 -7.32 -15.68 -30.70
C LEU A 362 -7.43 -17.13 -31.16
N LEU A 363 -7.68 -18.07 -30.24
CA LEU A 363 -7.87 -19.47 -30.56
C LEU A 363 -9.10 -19.67 -31.46
N LEU A 364 -10.23 -19.02 -31.16
CA LEU A 364 -11.44 -19.08 -31.97
C LEU A 364 -11.21 -18.51 -33.38
N LEU A 365 -10.50 -17.38 -33.49
CA LEU A 365 -10.12 -16.80 -34.79
C LEU A 365 -9.22 -17.75 -35.59
N PHE A 366 -8.26 -18.40 -34.94
CA PHE A 366 -7.40 -19.39 -35.57
C PHE A 366 -8.17 -20.63 -36.06
N LEU A 367 -9.08 -21.16 -35.24
CA LEU A 367 -9.94 -22.30 -35.61
C LEU A 367 -10.87 -21.94 -36.78
N ALA A 368 -11.50 -20.75 -36.74
CA ALA A 368 -12.32 -20.25 -37.83
C ALA A 368 -11.51 -20.10 -39.13
N HIS A 369 -10.27 -19.62 -39.05
CA HIS A 369 -9.37 -19.55 -40.19
C HIS A 369 -9.02 -20.94 -40.75
N CYS A 370 -8.71 -21.91 -39.89
CA CYS A 370 -8.44 -23.30 -40.30
C CYS A 370 -9.66 -23.94 -40.97
N MET A 371 -10.86 -23.74 -40.43
CA MET A 371 -12.11 -24.23 -41.02
C MET A 371 -12.40 -23.58 -42.37
N TRP A 372 -12.21 -22.26 -42.49
CA TRP A 372 -12.33 -21.55 -43.76
C TRP A 372 -11.37 -22.09 -44.82
N MET A 373 -10.10 -22.32 -44.45
CA MET A 373 -9.09 -22.90 -45.34
C MET A 373 -9.46 -24.33 -45.77
N LYS A 374 -9.94 -25.17 -44.84
CA LYS A 374 -10.44 -26.52 -45.17
C LYS A 374 -11.63 -26.47 -46.14
N GLY A 375 -12.59 -25.58 -45.91
CA GLY A 375 -13.73 -25.37 -46.82
C GLY A 375 -13.30 -24.90 -48.21
N LEU A 376 -12.28 -24.02 -48.28
CA LEU A 376 -11.67 -23.59 -49.55
C LEU A 376 -11.00 -24.75 -50.29
N LEU A 377 -10.24 -25.60 -49.57
CA LEU A 377 -9.61 -26.80 -50.12
C LEU A 377 -10.64 -27.82 -50.64
N GLN A 378 -11.73 -28.04 -49.90
CA GLN A 378 -12.83 -28.90 -50.36
C GLN A 378 -13.52 -28.35 -51.61
N CYS A 379 -13.77 -27.04 -51.67
CA CYS A 379 -14.38 -26.38 -52.82
C CYS A 379 -13.47 -26.44 -54.07
N LEU A 380 -12.15 -26.25 -53.89
CA LEU A 380 -11.16 -26.41 -54.96
C LEU A 380 -11.08 -27.87 -55.46
N SER A 381 -11.14 -28.85 -54.56
CA SER A 381 -11.16 -30.28 -54.93
C SER A 381 -12.41 -30.66 -55.74
N LEU A 382 -13.59 -30.17 -55.34
CA LEU A 382 -14.85 -30.36 -56.09
C LEU A 382 -14.81 -29.70 -57.48
N CYS A 383 -14.20 -28.51 -57.60
CA CYS A 383 -14.03 -27.84 -58.89
C CYS A 383 -13.05 -28.56 -59.83
N LEU A 384 -12.01 -29.21 -59.30
CA LEU A 384 -11.06 -30.01 -60.09
C LEU A 384 -11.71 -31.32 -60.59
N LEU A 385 -12.54 -31.97 -59.76
CA LEU A 385 -13.31 -33.16 -60.14
C LEU A 385 -14.39 -32.86 -61.20
N GLY A 386 -14.99 -31.66 -61.19
CA GLY A 386 -15.96 -31.23 -62.20
C GLY A 386 -15.39 -31.03 -63.61
N LYS A 387 -14.09 -30.75 -63.74
CA LYS A 387 -13.43 -30.56 -65.05
C LYS A 387 -13.02 -31.87 -65.74
N HIS A 388 -13.03 -33.01 -65.04
CA HIS A 388 -12.66 -34.31 -65.61
C HIS A 388 -13.85 -35.14 -66.13
N LYS A 389 -15.09 -34.61 -66.08
CA LYS A 389 -16.31 -35.30 -66.56
C LYS A 389 -16.86 -34.79 -67.91
N SER A 390 -16.05 -34.10 -68.71
CA SER A 390 -16.42 -33.72 -70.08
C SER A 390 -15.38 -34.27 -71.06
N LEU A 391 -15.51 -35.53 -71.42
CA LEU A 391 -14.94 -36.13 -72.63
C LEU A 391 -15.83 -37.28 -73.08
#